data_AF-G0QYK9-F1
#
_entry.id   AF-G0QYK9-F1
#
_cell.length_a   1.000
_cell.length_b   1.000
_cell.length_c   1.000
_cell.angle_alpha   90.00
_cell.angle_beta   90.00
_cell.angle_gamma   90.00
#
_symmetry.space_group_name_H-M   'P 1'
#
loop_
_entity.id
_entity.type
_entity.pdbx_description
1 polymer ?
#
loop_
_entity_poly.entity_id
_entity_poly.type
_entity_poly.pdbx_seq_one_letter_code
_entity_poly.pdbx_strand_id
1 'polypeptide(L)'
;MNYQKKYQKQIQLNRYYIIPLNKKLRIFKEGNGNVKTYLRFRPNNQAELELNQNGLGSNIIEFINNQTVKIINDSVNYTVDCAFGPESTQDTIYENIASCVVNDVLIGYNGTIFAYGVSGSGKSHTMFGNIEDQEQMGIIPRMCAQLFQHINNSSNNNEEQDEIEWTIKCSMLEIYKECLQDSFNNDDFDKKGDLKIKETPQKGIIVQGLTERVVQDENELLQLVDFGYNTRQIRATRLNEYSSRSHTIFMVMIRQKLMNGAEKIGKLNLIDLAGCEKVSKSGASGEGLEEAIKINLSLSCLGKVIHSLTTGQDHIPYRDSKLTRILQESLGGNYKTSLIVTCSMHSKFTDDTISSLKFATRAKTIKNHFKVNQWLDL
;
A
#
# COMPACT_ATOMS: atom_id res chain seq x y z
N MET A 1 9.05 -43.60 -14.38
CA MET A 1 8.74 -43.83 -12.95
C MET A 1 9.78 -43.32 -11.95
N ASN A 2 11.03 -42.98 -12.34
CA ASN A 2 12.07 -42.50 -11.40
C ASN A 2 12.30 -40.97 -11.34
N TYR A 3 11.73 -40.17 -12.27
CA TYR A 3 11.87 -38.71 -12.25
C TYR A 3 10.95 -38.02 -11.22
N GLN A 4 9.69 -38.44 -11.09
CA GLN A 4 8.73 -37.88 -10.12
C GLN A 4 9.17 -38.02 -8.66
N LYS A 5 9.81 -39.15 -8.29
CA LYS A 5 10.30 -39.40 -6.93
C LYS A 5 11.53 -38.55 -6.58
N LYS A 6 12.39 -38.21 -7.56
CA LYS A 6 13.56 -37.36 -7.35
C LYS A 6 13.16 -35.89 -7.15
N TYR A 7 12.15 -35.41 -7.88
CA TYR A 7 11.55 -34.07 -7.68
C TYR A 7 10.85 -33.96 -6.31
N GLN A 8 10.04 -34.95 -5.91
CA GLN A 8 9.37 -34.93 -4.60
C GLN A 8 10.33 -34.81 -3.41
N LYS A 9 11.52 -35.44 -3.49
CA LYS A 9 12.53 -35.41 -2.41
C LYS A 9 13.25 -34.07 -2.29
N GLN A 10 13.42 -33.32 -3.39
CA GLN A 10 14.01 -31.96 -3.40
C GLN A 10 12.98 -30.87 -3.02
N ILE A 11 11.69 -31.11 -3.28
CA ILE A 11 10.55 -30.21 -2.99
C ILE A 11 10.28 -30.11 -1.47
N GLN A 12 10.47 -31.20 -0.73
CA GLN A 12 10.28 -31.23 0.74
C GLN A 12 11.33 -30.41 1.50
N LEU A 13 12.54 -30.26 0.96
CA LEU A 13 13.64 -29.51 1.58
C LEU A 13 13.48 -27.98 1.45
N ASN A 14 12.66 -27.50 0.49
CA ASN A 14 12.54 -26.06 0.16
C ASN A 14 11.13 -25.46 0.37
N ARG A 15 10.24 -26.12 1.14
CA ARG A 15 8.85 -25.68 1.42
C ARG A 15 8.00 -25.36 0.17
N TYR A 16 8.07 -26.23 -0.86
CA TYR A 16 7.21 -26.10 -2.03
C TYR A 16 5.95 -26.98 -1.92
N TYR A 17 4.78 -26.43 -2.22
CA TYR A 17 3.51 -27.18 -2.33
C TYR A 17 3.00 -27.21 -3.78
N ILE A 18 2.47 -28.36 -4.22
CA ILE A 18 1.89 -28.57 -5.56
C ILE A 18 0.39 -28.87 -5.44
N ILE A 19 -0.46 -28.07 -6.12
CA ILE A 19 -1.89 -28.34 -6.24
C ILE A 19 -2.28 -28.40 -7.73
N PRO A 20 -2.81 -29.52 -8.23
CA PRO A 20 -3.34 -29.60 -9.59
C PRO A 20 -4.70 -28.89 -9.68
N LEU A 21 -4.83 -27.88 -10.56
CA LEU A 21 -6.11 -27.30 -10.95
C LEU A 21 -6.11 -27.13 -12.47
N ASN A 22 -7.02 -27.82 -13.17
CA ASN A 22 -7.28 -27.69 -14.62
C ASN A 22 -6.00 -27.49 -15.46
N LYS A 23 -5.29 -28.58 -15.75
CA LYS A 23 -4.08 -28.67 -16.58
C LYS A 23 -2.84 -27.83 -16.16
N LYS A 24 -2.95 -26.86 -15.23
CA LYS A 24 -1.81 -26.11 -14.68
C LYS A 24 -1.44 -26.57 -13.27
N LEU A 25 -0.13 -26.77 -13.02
CA LEU A 25 0.39 -27.03 -11.68
C LEU A 25 0.74 -25.71 -10.99
N ARG A 26 0.23 -25.48 -9.78
CA ARG A 26 0.66 -24.35 -8.93
C ARG A 26 1.86 -24.77 -8.09
N ILE A 27 2.94 -23.99 -8.10
CA ILE A 27 4.10 -24.16 -7.21
C ILE A 27 4.14 -22.97 -6.26
N PHE A 28 4.12 -23.22 -4.96
CA PHE A 28 4.17 -22.16 -3.95
C PHE A 28 5.47 -22.23 -3.16
N LYS A 29 6.28 -21.16 -3.18
CA LYS A 29 7.30 -20.94 -2.14
C LYS A 29 6.68 -20.08 -1.06
N GLU A 30 6.50 -20.64 0.13
CA GLU A 30 5.81 -19.97 1.24
C GLU A 30 6.79 -19.33 2.23
N GLY A 31 6.37 -18.21 2.80
CA GLY A 31 7.08 -17.51 3.87
C GLY A 31 6.09 -16.88 4.85
N ASN A 32 6.55 -16.73 6.08
CA ASN A 32 5.83 -16.03 7.13
C ASN A 32 6.61 -14.78 7.47
N GLY A 33 5.90 -13.69 7.73
CA GLY A 33 6.52 -12.45 8.18
C GLY A 33 5.48 -11.53 8.76
N ASN A 34 5.93 -10.66 9.66
CA ASN A 34 5.07 -9.63 10.18
C ASN A 34 4.87 -8.52 9.13
N VAL A 35 3.79 -7.76 9.27
CA VAL A 35 3.68 -6.45 8.62
C VAL A 35 4.86 -5.61 9.10
N LYS A 36 5.64 -5.06 8.15
CA LYS A 36 6.70 -4.11 8.47
C LYS A 36 6.10 -2.74 8.68
N THR A 37 6.50 -2.03 9.73
CA THR A 37 5.98 -0.69 10.02
C THR A 37 7.09 0.34 10.08
N TYR A 38 6.81 1.50 9.52
CA TYR A 38 7.76 2.60 9.38
C TYR A 38 7.11 3.87 9.88
N LEU A 39 7.88 4.74 10.52
CA LEU A 39 7.45 6.09 10.88
C LEU A 39 8.15 7.08 9.96
N ARG A 40 7.41 8.06 9.43
CA ARG A 40 8.00 9.17 8.67
C ARG A 40 7.53 10.49 9.25
N PHE A 41 8.43 11.23 9.86
CA PHE A 41 8.14 12.56 10.38
C PHE A 41 8.45 13.60 9.32
N ARG A 42 7.48 14.44 8.96
CA ARG A 42 7.73 15.55 8.03
C ARG A 42 8.37 16.75 8.74
N PRO A 43 9.07 17.63 8.02
CA PRO A 43 9.42 18.95 8.52
C PRO A 43 8.19 19.74 8.95
N ASN A 44 8.38 20.67 9.90
CA ASN A 44 7.34 21.63 10.27
C ASN A 44 7.01 22.50 9.06
N ASN A 45 5.72 22.74 8.84
CA ASN A 45 5.26 23.68 7.83
C ASN A 45 5.40 25.12 8.34
N GLN A 46 5.19 26.10 7.46
CA GLN A 46 5.37 27.51 7.78
C GLN A 46 4.55 27.97 8.99
N ALA A 47 3.28 27.56 9.10
CA ALA A 47 2.43 27.92 10.22
C ALA A 47 2.90 27.30 11.55
N GLU A 48 3.40 26.06 11.53
CA GLU A 48 4.00 25.41 12.69
C GLU A 48 5.33 26.08 13.11
N LEU A 49 6.14 26.51 12.15
CA LEU A 49 7.38 27.25 12.42
C LEU A 49 7.08 28.61 13.07
N GLU A 50 6.07 29.34 12.58
CA GLU A 50 5.62 30.60 13.17
C GLU A 50 5.09 30.41 14.61
N LEU A 51 4.34 29.33 14.87
CA LEU A 51 3.90 29.01 16.23
C LEU A 51 5.08 28.73 17.16
N ASN A 52 6.09 27.99 16.69
CA ASN A 52 7.31 27.73 17.47
C ASN A 52 8.05 29.04 17.78
N GLN A 53 8.22 29.93 16.80
CA GLN A 53 8.91 31.21 16.97
C GLN A 53 8.20 32.12 17.98
N ASN A 54 6.87 32.05 18.05
CA ASN A 54 6.06 32.80 19.02
C ASN A 54 5.95 32.11 20.39
N GLY A 55 6.66 30.99 20.62
CA GLY A 55 6.59 30.24 21.88
C GLY A 55 5.26 29.50 22.11
N LEU A 56 4.46 29.33 21.06
CA LEU A 56 3.14 28.67 21.07
C LEU A 56 3.21 27.21 20.58
N GLY A 57 4.41 26.68 20.36
CA GLY A 57 4.65 25.36 19.80
C GLY A 57 6.04 24.82 20.10
N SER A 58 6.21 23.51 19.96
CA SER A 58 7.52 22.85 19.98
C SER A 58 7.45 21.49 19.27
N ASN A 59 8.62 20.95 18.95
CA ASN A 59 8.73 19.55 18.52
C ASN A 59 8.56 18.63 19.73
N ILE A 60 7.80 17.54 19.59
CA ILE A 60 7.44 16.62 20.68
C ILE A 60 8.08 15.24 20.57
N ILE A 61 8.85 14.97 19.51
CA ILE A 61 9.38 13.64 19.22
C ILE A 61 10.88 13.59 19.51
N GLU A 62 11.29 12.60 20.28
CA GLU A 62 12.68 12.24 20.51
C GLU A 62 12.98 10.90 19.84
N PHE A 63 14.01 10.85 18.99
CA PHE A 63 14.53 9.63 18.38
C PHE A 63 15.53 8.98 19.33
N ILE A 64 15.18 7.83 19.88
CA ILE A 64 16.09 7.03 20.73
C ILE A 64 17.12 6.32 19.86
N ASN A 65 16.68 5.80 18.71
CA ASN A 65 17.49 5.21 17.66
C ASN A 65 16.67 5.17 16.34
N ASN A 66 17.19 4.48 15.32
CA ASN A 66 16.52 4.35 14.02
C ASN A 66 15.23 3.51 14.02
N GLN A 67 14.85 2.86 15.13
CA GLN A 67 13.65 2.02 15.26
C GLN A 67 12.69 2.50 16.35
N THR A 68 13.19 3.25 17.32
CA THR A 68 12.47 3.62 18.52
C THR A 68 12.39 5.14 18.67
N VAL A 69 11.16 5.63 18.82
CA VAL A 69 10.87 7.03 19.16
C VAL A 69 10.07 7.11 20.45
N LYS A 70 10.10 8.27 21.12
CA LYS A 70 9.22 8.57 22.24
C LYS A 70 8.71 10.01 22.15
N ILE A 71 7.62 10.29 22.85
CA ILE A 71 7.18 11.66 23.09
C ILE A 71 8.09 12.26 24.17
N ILE A 72 8.56 13.49 23.99
CA ILE A 72 9.40 14.19 24.97
C ILE A 72 8.64 14.26 26.30
N ASN A 73 9.32 13.93 27.40
CA ASN A 73 8.77 13.84 28.76
C ASN A 73 7.69 12.75 28.96
N ASP A 74 7.51 11.84 28.01
CA ASP A 74 6.73 10.61 28.20
C ASP A 74 7.67 9.43 28.50
N SER A 75 7.13 8.42 29.19
CA SER A 75 7.82 7.17 29.52
C SER A 75 7.61 6.07 28.48
N VAL A 76 6.72 6.28 27.51
CA VAL A 76 6.33 5.25 26.53
C VAL A 76 7.23 5.30 25.30
N ASN A 77 7.92 4.19 25.04
CA ASN A 77 8.69 3.97 23.81
C ASN A 77 7.82 3.31 22.72
N TYR A 78 7.91 3.82 21.49
CA TYR A 78 7.26 3.25 20.31
C TYR A 78 8.31 2.67 19.38
N THR A 79 8.30 1.34 19.20
CA THR A 79 9.30 0.63 18.39
C THR A 79 8.68 0.07 17.12
N VAL A 80 9.27 0.44 15.98
CA VAL A 80 8.87 0.06 14.62
C VAL A 80 10.04 -0.61 13.88
N ASP A 81 9.96 -0.84 12.57
CA ASP A 81 11.06 -1.40 11.78
C ASP A 81 12.06 -0.32 11.32
N CYS A 82 11.61 0.90 11.06
CA CYS A 82 12.48 2.09 10.94
C CYS A 82 11.68 3.39 11.18
N ALA A 83 12.32 4.40 11.76
CA ALA A 83 11.78 5.74 11.97
C ALA A 83 12.65 6.78 11.25
N PHE A 84 12.02 7.53 10.35
CA PHE A 84 12.64 8.53 9.49
C PHE A 84 12.32 9.93 10.00
N GLY A 85 13.38 10.73 10.22
CA GLY A 85 13.25 12.13 10.61
C GLY A 85 12.93 13.07 9.45
N PRO A 86 12.67 14.36 9.74
CA PRO A 86 12.35 15.39 8.75
C PRO A 86 13.32 15.54 7.58
N GLU A 87 14.58 15.20 7.81
CA GLU A 87 15.68 15.24 6.84
C GLU A 87 15.66 14.07 5.83
N SER A 88 14.82 13.06 6.06
CA SER A 88 14.77 11.87 5.19
C SER A 88 14.14 12.18 3.82
N THR A 89 14.94 11.98 2.77
CA THR A 89 14.55 12.23 1.37
C THR A 89 13.60 11.17 0.83
N GLN A 90 12.90 11.45 -0.27
CA GLN A 90 12.05 10.46 -0.95
C GLN A 90 12.83 9.23 -1.41
N ASP A 91 14.05 9.46 -1.88
CA ASP A 91 14.98 8.41 -2.28
C ASP A 91 15.29 7.45 -1.13
N THR A 92 15.66 8.01 0.03
CA THR A 92 15.91 7.23 1.25
C THR A 92 14.69 6.38 1.63
N ILE A 93 13.48 6.96 1.57
CA ILE A 93 12.23 6.25 1.86
C ILE A 93 11.99 5.11 0.86
N TYR A 94 12.22 5.36 -0.43
CA TYR A 94 12.04 4.36 -1.47
C TYR A 94 12.98 3.16 -1.29
N GLU A 95 14.27 3.43 -1.12
CA GLU A 95 15.30 2.37 -0.99
C GLU A 95 15.08 1.52 0.26
N ASN A 96 14.75 2.14 1.39
CA ASN A 96 14.59 1.41 2.65
C ASN A 96 13.26 0.63 2.75
N ILE A 97 12.21 1.05 2.02
CA ILE A 97 10.87 0.50 2.19
C ILE A 97 10.37 -0.22 0.93
N ALA A 98 10.37 0.47 -0.21
CA ALA A 98 9.65 0.05 -1.40
C ALA A 98 10.48 -0.85 -2.32
N SER A 99 11.77 -0.54 -2.50
CA SER A 99 12.66 -1.23 -3.44
C SER A 99 12.64 -2.76 -3.26
N CYS A 100 12.71 -3.23 -2.01
CA CYS A 100 12.64 -4.67 -1.70
C CYS A 100 11.26 -5.30 -2.01
N VAL A 101 10.17 -4.57 -1.77
CA VAL A 101 8.81 -5.04 -2.06
C VAL A 101 8.60 -5.12 -3.56
N VAL A 102 9.10 -4.16 -4.34
CA VAL A 102 9.05 -4.19 -5.81
C VAL A 102 9.82 -5.39 -6.36
N ASN A 103 11.04 -5.64 -5.85
CA ASN A 103 11.81 -6.84 -6.20
C ASN A 103 11.07 -8.14 -5.86
N ASP A 104 10.39 -8.20 -4.72
CA ASP A 104 9.57 -9.34 -4.35
C ASP A 104 8.40 -9.58 -5.32
N VAL A 105 7.74 -8.51 -5.77
CA VAL A 105 6.65 -8.59 -6.75
C VAL A 105 7.18 -9.01 -8.11
N LEU A 106 8.35 -8.51 -8.53
CA LEU A 106 9.04 -8.93 -9.75
C LEU A 106 9.40 -10.42 -9.77
N ILE A 107 9.47 -11.11 -8.63
CA ILE A 107 9.66 -12.57 -8.59
C ILE A 107 8.37 -13.36 -8.31
N GLY A 108 7.22 -12.68 -8.30
CA GLY A 108 5.89 -13.28 -8.22
C GLY A 108 5.26 -13.33 -6.81
N TYR A 109 5.80 -12.64 -5.81
CA TYR A 109 5.06 -12.40 -4.56
C TYR A 109 4.00 -11.31 -4.77
N ASN A 110 3.04 -11.23 -3.86
CA ASN A 110 2.23 -10.02 -3.74
C ASN A 110 2.82 -9.06 -2.70
N GLY A 111 2.75 -7.77 -2.98
CA GLY A 111 3.26 -6.68 -2.15
C GLY A 111 2.17 -5.65 -1.87
N THR A 112 2.22 -5.05 -0.68
CA THR A 112 1.36 -3.91 -0.34
C THR A 112 2.17 -2.87 0.42
N ILE A 113 2.05 -1.60 0.01
CA ILE A 113 2.60 -0.46 0.73
C ILE A 113 1.46 0.54 0.95
N PHE A 114 1.14 0.85 2.21
CA PHE A 114 0.14 1.89 2.53
C PHE A 114 0.74 3.01 3.38
N ALA A 115 0.39 4.24 3.04
CA ALA A 115 0.62 5.43 3.86
C ALA A 115 -0.61 5.73 4.73
N TYR A 116 -0.40 5.92 6.03
CA TYR A 116 -1.42 6.21 7.04
C TYR A 116 -0.99 7.39 7.91
N GLY A 117 -1.93 8.20 8.37
CA GLY A 117 -1.65 9.35 9.23
C GLY A 117 -2.69 10.44 9.08
N VAL A 118 -2.64 11.46 9.92
CA VAL A 118 -3.59 12.58 9.84
C VAL A 118 -3.43 13.39 8.56
N SER A 119 -4.46 14.15 8.20
CA SER A 119 -4.41 15.11 7.11
C SER A 119 -3.21 16.05 7.24
N GLY A 120 -2.53 16.29 6.12
CA GLY A 120 -1.32 17.10 6.08
C GLY A 120 -0.07 16.45 6.70
N SER A 121 -0.08 15.20 7.15
CA SER A 121 1.10 14.53 7.72
C SER A 121 2.15 14.06 6.69
N GLY A 122 1.82 14.06 5.39
CA GLY A 122 2.75 13.67 4.32
C GLY A 122 2.45 12.35 3.60
N LYS A 123 1.25 11.79 3.74
CA LYS A 123 0.84 10.54 3.05
C LYS A 123 0.99 10.61 1.52
N SER A 124 0.28 11.55 0.88
CA SER A 124 0.32 11.73 -0.58
C SER A 124 1.70 12.18 -1.07
N HIS A 125 2.41 13.00 -0.29
CA HIS A 125 3.82 13.32 -0.56
C HIS A 125 4.68 12.05 -0.57
N THR A 126 4.49 11.14 0.37
CA THR A 126 5.23 9.87 0.40
C THR A 126 4.91 8.97 -0.77
N MET A 127 3.63 8.84 -1.12
CA MET A 127 3.20 7.89 -2.16
C MET A 127 3.42 8.43 -3.57
N PHE A 128 2.98 9.65 -3.86
CA PHE A 128 3.07 10.28 -5.18
C PHE A 128 4.27 11.23 -5.27
N GLY A 129 4.45 12.08 -4.26
CA GLY A 129 5.44 13.14 -4.29
C GLY A 129 5.12 14.20 -5.34
N ASN A 130 6.13 14.94 -5.78
CA ASN A 130 6.04 15.78 -6.96
C ASN A 130 6.58 15.00 -8.16
N ILE A 131 5.73 14.68 -9.14
CA ILE A 131 6.12 13.89 -10.31
C ILE A 131 6.99 14.74 -11.28
N GLU A 132 6.90 16.07 -11.22
CA GLU A 132 7.68 16.97 -12.07
C GLU A 132 9.10 17.22 -11.54
N ASP A 133 9.37 16.83 -10.30
CA ASP A 133 10.66 17.02 -9.63
C ASP A 133 11.25 15.66 -9.24
N GLN A 134 12.33 15.26 -9.93
CA GLN A 134 12.98 13.97 -9.77
C GLN A 134 13.40 13.66 -8.33
N GLU A 135 13.83 14.67 -7.56
CA GLU A 135 14.23 14.47 -6.17
C GLU A 135 13.01 14.28 -5.26
N GLN A 136 11.90 14.92 -5.60
CA GLN A 136 10.66 14.91 -4.83
C GLN A 136 9.64 13.84 -5.27
N MET A 137 9.93 13.06 -6.32
CA MET A 137 9.16 11.88 -6.72
C MET A 137 8.98 10.90 -5.55
N GLY A 138 7.74 10.49 -5.27
CA GLY A 138 7.41 9.55 -4.21
C GLY A 138 7.63 8.09 -4.58
N ILE A 139 7.02 7.19 -3.80
CA ILE A 139 7.16 5.73 -3.99
C ILE A 139 6.62 5.25 -5.34
N ILE A 140 5.46 5.74 -5.77
CA ILE A 140 4.79 5.28 -6.99
C ILE A 140 5.62 5.59 -8.25
N PRO A 141 6.04 6.84 -8.52
CA PRO A 141 6.86 7.12 -9.71
C PRO A 141 8.22 6.40 -9.68
N ARG A 142 8.88 6.31 -8.53
CA ARG A 142 10.15 5.56 -8.39
C ARG A 142 9.99 4.05 -8.65
N MET A 143 8.84 3.48 -8.26
CA MET A 143 8.50 2.09 -8.60
C MET A 143 8.37 1.89 -10.10
N CYS A 144 7.84 2.86 -10.84
CA CYS A 144 7.74 2.79 -12.30
C CYS A 144 9.12 2.65 -12.93
N ALA A 145 10.08 3.47 -12.49
CA ALA A 145 11.47 3.42 -12.94
C ALA A 145 12.13 2.07 -12.64
N GLN A 146 12.07 1.59 -11.38
CA GLN A 146 12.67 0.30 -11.01
C GLN A 146 12.05 -0.88 -11.79
N LEU A 147 10.73 -0.87 -11.98
CA LEU A 147 10.00 -1.90 -12.72
C LEU A 147 10.54 -2.04 -14.14
N PHE A 148 10.58 -0.94 -14.90
CA PHE A 148 11.03 -1.00 -16.30
C PHE A 148 12.54 -1.11 -16.45
N GLN A 149 13.33 -0.58 -15.51
CA GLN A 149 14.76 -0.88 -15.44
C GLN A 149 15.00 -2.40 -15.31
N HIS A 150 14.23 -3.10 -14.46
CA HIS A 150 14.36 -4.55 -14.31
C HIS A 150 13.95 -5.31 -15.59
N ILE A 151 12.84 -4.91 -16.22
CA ILE A 151 12.37 -5.52 -17.47
C ILE A 151 13.41 -5.35 -18.58
N ASN A 152 13.92 -4.13 -18.77
CA ASN A 152 14.90 -3.83 -19.81
C ASN A 152 16.23 -4.55 -19.59
N ASN A 153 16.71 -4.63 -18.34
CA ASN A 153 17.93 -5.37 -18.01
C ASN A 153 17.77 -6.88 -18.21
N SER A 154 16.56 -7.41 -17.95
CA SER A 154 16.26 -8.83 -18.18
C SER A 154 16.24 -9.17 -19.67
N SER A 155 15.83 -8.24 -20.52
CA SER A 155 15.84 -8.42 -21.98
C SER A 155 17.25 -8.38 -22.59
N ASN A 156 18.19 -7.63 -22.00
CA ASN A 156 19.52 -7.39 -22.55
C ASN A 156 20.57 -8.46 -22.17
N ASN A 157 20.38 -9.21 -21.07
CA ASN A 157 21.35 -10.17 -20.55
C ASN A 157 21.22 -11.60 -21.13
N ASN A 158 20.50 -11.76 -22.24
CA ASN A 158 20.09 -13.06 -22.78
C ASN A 158 21.16 -13.75 -23.63
N GLU A 159 22.26 -14.19 -23.00
CA GLU A 159 23.15 -15.17 -23.63
C GLU A 159 22.61 -16.61 -23.54
N GLU A 160 21.65 -16.96 -22.66
CA GLU A 160 21.20 -18.38 -22.56
C GLU A 160 19.88 -18.65 -21.80
N GLN A 161 19.01 -17.66 -21.52
CA GLN A 161 17.76 -17.88 -20.77
C GLN A 161 16.51 -17.51 -21.58
N ASP A 162 15.51 -18.39 -21.51
CA ASP A 162 14.20 -18.34 -22.17
C ASP A 162 13.63 -16.91 -22.29
N GLU A 163 13.21 -16.51 -23.49
CA GLU A 163 12.56 -15.22 -23.74
C GLU A 163 11.33 -15.05 -22.81
N ILE A 164 11.36 -14.02 -21.95
CA ILE A 164 10.29 -13.74 -20.99
C ILE A 164 9.33 -12.73 -21.60
N GLU A 165 8.07 -13.14 -21.78
CA GLU A 165 6.97 -12.24 -22.12
C GLU A 165 6.46 -11.55 -20.85
N TRP A 166 6.63 -10.22 -20.78
CA TRP A 166 6.13 -9.39 -19.68
C TRP A 166 4.76 -8.80 -20.04
N THR A 167 3.83 -8.80 -19.09
CA THR A 167 2.57 -8.05 -19.20
C THR A 167 2.34 -7.27 -17.91
N ILE A 168 2.30 -5.94 -18.02
CA ILE A 168 2.03 -5.05 -16.89
C ILE A 168 0.61 -4.51 -17.02
N LYS A 169 -0.23 -4.76 -16.01
CA LYS A 169 -1.58 -4.21 -15.93
C LYS A 169 -1.73 -3.31 -14.72
N CYS A 170 -2.38 -2.18 -14.91
CA CYS A 170 -2.60 -1.19 -13.87
C CYS A 170 -4.08 -0.86 -13.70
N SER A 171 -4.48 -0.62 -12.46
CA SER A 171 -5.79 -0.09 -12.08
C SER A 171 -5.61 0.94 -10.98
N MET A 172 -6.49 1.94 -10.92
CA MET A 172 -6.51 2.91 -9.83
C MET A 172 -7.92 3.06 -9.31
N LEU A 173 -8.09 2.72 -8.03
CA LEU A 173 -9.36 2.69 -7.34
C LEU A 173 -9.38 3.77 -6.28
N GLU A 174 -10.50 4.47 -6.21
CA GLU A 174 -10.78 5.43 -5.16
C GLU A 174 -11.95 4.94 -4.29
N ILE A 175 -11.82 5.12 -2.98
CA ILE A 175 -12.87 4.82 -2.00
C ILE A 175 -13.23 6.13 -1.29
N TYR A 176 -14.45 6.61 -1.51
CA TYR A 176 -14.97 7.82 -0.86
C TYR A 176 -16.38 7.57 -0.32
N LYS A 177 -16.61 7.84 0.96
CA LYS A 177 -17.89 7.57 1.65
C LYS A 177 -18.42 6.15 1.41
N GLU A 178 -17.53 5.15 1.48
CA GLU A 178 -17.83 3.74 1.16
C GLU A 178 -18.33 3.50 -0.29
N CYS A 179 -18.12 4.42 -1.23
CA CYS A 179 -18.36 4.23 -2.65
C CYS A 179 -17.04 3.96 -3.39
N LEU A 180 -17.04 2.98 -4.29
CA LEU A 180 -15.89 2.60 -5.10
C LEU A 180 -15.96 3.28 -6.47
N GLN A 181 -14.90 3.98 -6.84
CA GLN A 181 -14.81 4.74 -8.09
C GLN A 181 -13.53 4.38 -8.85
N ASP A 182 -13.66 4.24 -10.17
CA ASP A 182 -12.55 4.03 -11.07
C ASP A 182 -11.85 5.36 -11.36
N SER A 183 -10.54 5.48 -11.10
CA SER A 183 -9.78 6.70 -11.39
C SER A 183 -9.19 6.72 -12.81
N PHE A 184 -9.32 5.63 -13.57
CA PHE A 184 -8.88 5.54 -14.98
C PHE A 184 -10.01 5.72 -15.98
N ASN A 185 -11.19 6.08 -15.50
CA ASN A 185 -12.34 6.36 -16.33
C ASN A 185 -12.98 7.71 -15.96
N ASN A 186 -13.17 8.56 -16.99
CA ASN A 186 -13.77 9.89 -16.91
C ASN A 186 -15.24 9.91 -17.37
N ASP A 187 -15.83 8.77 -17.71
CA ASP A 187 -17.27 8.66 -17.99
C ASP A 187 -18.05 9.30 -16.83
N ASP A 188 -19.05 10.14 -17.15
CA ASP A 188 -19.87 10.92 -16.20
C ASP A 188 -20.00 10.21 -14.84
N PHE A 189 -19.44 10.84 -13.80
CA PHE A 189 -19.32 10.27 -12.45
C PHE A 189 -20.67 9.77 -11.89
N ASP A 190 -21.79 10.30 -12.38
CA ASP A 190 -23.15 9.92 -11.99
C ASP A 190 -23.71 8.70 -12.75
N LYS A 191 -23.12 8.29 -13.89
CA LYS A 191 -23.73 7.28 -14.79
C LYS A 191 -23.30 5.83 -14.51
N LYS A 192 -22.10 5.57 -13.99
CA LYS A 192 -21.58 4.19 -13.87
C LYS A 192 -21.88 3.48 -12.55
N GLY A 193 -22.41 4.20 -11.56
CA GLY A 193 -22.75 3.63 -10.26
C GLY A 193 -21.52 3.12 -9.47
N ASP A 194 -21.76 2.84 -8.20
CA ASP A 194 -20.77 2.31 -7.27
C ASP A 194 -20.25 0.92 -7.69
N LEU A 195 -18.93 0.78 -7.87
CA LEU A 195 -18.32 -0.51 -8.24
C LEU A 195 -18.55 -1.54 -7.13
N LYS A 196 -18.58 -2.83 -7.51
CA LYS A 196 -18.89 -3.93 -6.58
C LYS A 196 -17.69 -4.81 -6.30
N ILE A 197 -17.50 -5.17 -5.03
CA ILE A 197 -16.49 -6.14 -4.60
C ILE A 197 -17.03 -7.55 -4.81
N LYS A 198 -16.26 -8.38 -5.51
CA LYS A 198 -16.49 -9.82 -5.65
C LYS A 198 -15.32 -10.60 -5.07
N GLU A 199 -15.62 -11.79 -4.58
CA GLU A 199 -14.63 -12.75 -4.10
C GLU A 199 -14.69 -13.97 -5.01
N THR A 200 -13.54 -14.42 -5.50
CA THR A 200 -13.44 -15.60 -6.36
C THR A 200 -12.37 -16.55 -5.84
N PRO A 201 -12.57 -17.88 -5.92
CA PRO A 201 -11.57 -18.85 -5.44
C PRO A 201 -10.22 -18.73 -6.15
N GLN A 202 -10.19 -18.27 -7.41
CA GLN A 202 -8.95 -18.16 -8.19
C GLN A 202 -8.23 -16.82 -8.03
N LYS A 203 -8.96 -15.70 -7.95
CA LYS A 203 -8.38 -14.35 -7.97
C LYS A 203 -8.41 -13.63 -6.61
N GLY A 204 -9.05 -14.20 -5.60
CA GLY A 204 -9.26 -13.55 -4.31
C GLY A 204 -10.31 -12.43 -4.42
N ILE A 205 -10.07 -11.33 -3.70
CA ILE A 205 -10.91 -10.13 -3.74
C ILE A 205 -10.64 -9.35 -5.03
N ILE A 206 -11.70 -9.02 -5.79
CA ILE A 206 -11.65 -8.23 -7.02
C ILE A 206 -12.73 -7.15 -7.00
N VAL A 207 -12.49 -6.06 -7.71
CA VAL A 207 -13.51 -5.02 -7.96
C VAL A 207 -14.06 -5.20 -9.37
N GLN A 208 -15.33 -5.60 -9.48
CA GLN A 208 -15.97 -5.83 -10.76
C GLN A 208 -16.16 -4.50 -11.50
N GLY A 209 -15.70 -4.46 -12.75
CA GLY A 209 -15.84 -3.28 -13.62
C GLY A 209 -14.75 -2.24 -13.45
N LEU A 210 -13.76 -2.48 -12.57
CA LEU A 210 -12.57 -1.64 -12.47
C LEU A 210 -11.72 -1.79 -13.74
N THR A 211 -11.35 -0.67 -14.35
CA THR A 211 -10.56 -0.64 -15.57
C THR A 211 -9.16 -1.20 -15.31
N GLU A 212 -8.72 -2.12 -16.18
CA GLU A 212 -7.33 -2.60 -16.27
C GLU A 212 -6.69 -2.00 -17.54
N ARG A 213 -5.65 -1.19 -17.38
CA ARG A 213 -4.85 -0.65 -18.50
C ARG A 213 -3.56 -1.44 -18.62
N VAL A 214 -3.20 -1.85 -19.84
CA VAL A 214 -1.87 -2.42 -20.13
C VAL A 214 -0.94 -1.27 -20.45
N VAL A 215 0.30 -1.31 -19.93
CA VAL A 215 1.35 -0.35 -20.23
C VAL A 215 2.57 -1.07 -20.81
N GLN A 216 3.27 -0.41 -21.72
CA GLN A 216 4.40 -0.99 -22.47
C GLN A 216 5.76 -0.48 -22.00
N ASP A 217 5.81 0.74 -21.46
CA ASP A 217 7.05 1.35 -20.98
C ASP A 217 6.84 2.23 -19.72
N GLU A 218 7.95 2.76 -19.20
CA GLU A 218 7.97 3.62 -18.02
C GLU A 218 7.15 4.90 -18.22
N ASN A 219 7.22 5.50 -19.41
CA ASN A 219 6.54 6.75 -19.71
C ASN A 219 5.02 6.56 -19.73
N GLU A 220 4.52 5.51 -20.38
CA GLU A 220 3.09 5.17 -20.36
C GLU A 220 2.59 4.92 -18.94
N LEU A 221 3.39 4.24 -18.11
CA LEU A 221 3.03 3.99 -16.71
C LEU A 221 3.00 5.28 -15.89
N LEU A 222 4.00 6.17 -16.03
CA LEU A 222 4.03 7.46 -15.35
C LEU A 222 2.87 8.37 -15.80
N GLN A 223 2.57 8.42 -17.10
CA GLN A 223 1.42 9.16 -17.63
C GLN A 223 0.10 8.63 -17.08
N LEU A 224 -0.02 7.31 -16.91
CA LEU A 224 -1.21 6.70 -16.32
C LEU A 224 -1.35 7.04 -14.83
N VAL A 225 -0.24 7.07 -14.08
CA VAL A 225 -0.21 7.53 -12.68
C VAL A 225 -0.65 8.99 -12.59
N ASP A 226 -0.08 9.86 -13.42
CA ASP A 226 -0.43 11.28 -13.47
C ASP A 226 -1.91 11.50 -13.84
N PHE A 227 -2.40 10.79 -14.86
CA PHE A 227 -3.81 10.82 -15.25
C PHE A 227 -4.74 10.48 -14.08
N GLY A 228 -4.49 9.37 -13.37
CA GLY A 228 -5.32 8.96 -12.26
C GLY A 228 -5.23 9.90 -11.05
N TYR A 229 -4.04 10.45 -10.79
CA TYR A 229 -3.83 11.44 -9.73
C TYR A 229 -4.54 12.77 -10.03
N ASN A 230 -4.47 13.26 -11.28
CA ASN A 230 -5.18 14.47 -11.71
C ASN A 230 -6.70 14.29 -11.70
N THR A 231 -7.21 13.12 -12.09
CA THR A 231 -8.63 12.78 -11.96
C THR A 231 -9.11 12.90 -10.50
N ARG A 232 -8.31 12.41 -9.54
CA ARG A 232 -8.57 12.60 -8.10
C ARG A 232 -8.58 14.08 -7.71
N GLN A 233 -7.60 14.87 -8.16
CA GLN A 233 -7.54 16.29 -7.84
C GLN A 233 -8.76 17.06 -8.36
N ILE A 234 -9.19 16.77 -9.60
CA ILE A 234 -10.39 17.37 -10.20
C ILE A 234 -11.65 16.99 -9.40
N ARG A 235 -11.75 15.74 -8.92
CA ARG A 235 -12.84 15.35 -8.00
C ARG A 235 -12.78 16.15 -6.71
N ALA A 236 -11.58 16.42 -6.20
CA ALA A 236 -11.41 17.13 -4.96
C ALA A 236 -11.79 18.61 -5.00
N THR A 237 -11.49 19.29 -6.11
CA THR A 237 -11.91 20.67 -6.32
C THR A 237 -13.42 20.78 -6.51
N ARG A 238 -14.07 19.78 -7.11
CA ARG A 238 -15.54 19.74 -7.28
C ARG A 238 -16.30 19.46 -5.98
N LEU A 239 -15.70 18.74 -5.03
CA LEU A 239 -16.41 18.17 -3.87
C LEU A 239 -16.05 18.76 -2.51
N ASN A 240 -15.22 19.81 -2.43
CA ASN A 240 -14.70 20.46 -1.20
C ASN A 240 -14.04 19.49 -0.20
N GLU A 241 -12.73 19.64 0.04
CA GLU A 241 -11.93 18.84 1.01
C GLU A 241 -11.85 17.32 0.78
N TYR A 242 -12.26 16.84 -0.40
CA TYR A 242 -12.30 15.43 -0.77
C TYR A 242 -10.97 14.67 -0.66
N SER A 243 -9.83 15.32 -0.98
CA SER A 243 -8.53 14.66 -1.07
C SER A 243 -8.05 14.10 0.27
N SER A 244 -8.48 14.71 1.38
CA SER A 244 -8.23 14.25 2.75
C SER A 244 -9.16 13.12 3.20
N ARG A 245 -10.23 12.88 2.45
CA ARG A 245 -11.39 12.05 2.83
C ARG A 245 -11.57 10.81 1.93
N SER A 246 -10.80 10.69 0.85
CA SER A 246 -10.80 9.51 -0.02
C SER A 246 -9.53 8.68 0.16
N HIS A 247 -9.67 7.37 -0.01
CA HIS A 247 -8.54 6.43 -0.08
C HIS A 247 -8.24 6.15 -1.54
N THR A 248 -6.97 6.19 -1.92
CA THR A 248 -6.52 5.86 -3.27
C THR A 248 -5.70 4.57 -3.21
N ILE A 249 -6.02 3.64 -4.11
CA ILE A 249 -5.33 2.35 -4.25
C ILE A 249 -4.88 2.22 -5.70
N PHE A 250 -3.58 2.37 -5.93
CA PHE A 250 -2.96 2.07 -7.21
C PHE A 250 -2.51 0.60 -7.22
N MET A 251 -3.02 -0.18 -8.16
CA MET A 251 -2.80 -1.62 -8.27
C MET A 251 -2.00 -1.91 -9.52
N VAL A 252 -0.87 -2.61 -9.37
CA VAL A 252 -0.02 -3.06 -10.48
C VAL A 252 0.05 -4.58 -10.44
N MET A 253 -0.30 -5.22 -11.55
CA MET A 253 -0.13 -6.65 -11.76
C MET A 253 0.98 -6.87 -12.78
N ILE A 254 2.01 -7.60 -12.37
CA ILE A 254 3.16 -7.96 -13.18
C ILE A 254 3.04 -9.44 -13.51
N ARG A 255 2.89 -9.75 -14.79
CA ARG A 255 2.86 -11.12 -15.29
C ARG A 255 4.14 -11.39 -16.09
N GLN A 256 4.77 -12.51 -15.78
CA GLN A 256 5.87 -13.09 -16.56
C GLN A 256 5.40 -14.41 -17.14
N LYS A 257 5.63 -14.60 -18.43
CA LYS A 257 5.39 -15.87 -19.09
C LYS A 257 6.65 -16.30 -19.82
N LEU A 258 7.18 -17.46 -19.44
CA LEU A 258 8.34 -18.07 -20.08
C LEU A 258 7.89 -18.88 -21.31
N MET A 259 8.79 -19.07 -22.27
CA MET A 259 8.54 -19.89 -23.47
C MET A 259 8.08 -21.32 -23.14
N ASN A 260 8.58 -21.89 -22.05
CA ASN A 260 8.18 -23.21 -21.56
C ASN A 260 6.78 -23.25 -20.94
N GLY A 261 6.01 -22.16 -21.02
CA GLY A 261 4.64 -22.05 -20.50
C GLY A 261 4.57 -21.76 -19.00
N ALA A 262 5.69 -21.72 -18.28
CA ALA A 262 5.71 -21.30 -16.89
C ALA A 262 5.30 -19.83 -16.76
N GLU A 263 4.49 -19.53 -15.76
CA GLU A 263 3.90 -18.22 -15.55
C GLU A 263 4.09 -17.79 -14.10
N LYS A 264 4.45 -16.52 -13.88
CA LYS A 264 4.47 -15.90 -12.55
C LYS A 264 3.62 -14.65 -12.56
N ILE A 265 2.92 -14.39 -11.46
CA ILE A 265 2.13 -13.16 -11.29
C ILE A 265 2.46 -12.53 -9.94
N GLY A 266 3.01 -11.33 -9.98
CA GLY A 266 3.13 -10.46 -8.81
C GLY A 266 2.01 -9.42 -8.81
N LYS A 267 1.46 -9.11 -7.65
CA LYS A 267 0.53 -7.98 -7.48
C LYS A 267 1.08 -6.99 -6.46
N LEU A 268 1.13 -5.72 -6.81
CA LEU A 268 1.54 -4.63 -5.94
C LEU A 268 0.37 -3.68 -5.70
N ASN A 269 0.01 -3.46 -4.45
CA ASN A 269 -0.93 -2.42 -4.05
C ASN A 269 -0.17 -1.25 -3.40
N LEU A 270 -0.29 -0.05 -3.96
CA LEU A 270 0.29 1.20 -3.45
C LEU A 270 -0.86 2.11 -3.02
N ILE A 271 -0.94 2.39 -1.73
CA ILE A 271 -2.15 2.95 -1.12
C ILE A 271 -1.85 4.27 -0.40
N ASP A 272 -2.61 5.30 -0.73
CA ASP A 272 -2.67 6.59 -0.03
C ASP A 272 -4.01 6.66 0.71
N LEU A 273 -4.01 6.44 2.02
CA LEU A 273 -5.24 6.46 2.82
C LEU A 273 -5.70 7.89 3.10
N ALA A 274 -6.98 8.04 3.43
CA ALA A 274 -7.55 9.28 3.98
C ALA A 274 -6.90 9.66 5.33
N GLY A 275 -7.15 10.89 5.78
CA GLY A 275 -6.76 11.37 7.10
C GLY A 275 -7.43 10.60 8.23
N CYS A 276 -6.66 10.22 9.26
CA CYS A 276 -7.16 9.47 10.42
C CYS A 276 -7.63 10.32 11.61
N GLU A 277 -7.67 11.65 11.44
CA GLU A 277 -8.12 12.57 12.47
C GLU A 277 -9.56 12.31 12.92
N LYS A 278 -9.81 12.52 14.22
CA LYS A 278 -11.12 12.29 14.82
C LYS A 278 -12.15 13.29 14.29
N VAL A 279 -13.35 12.78 13.97
CA VAL A 279 -14.53 13.59 13.62
C VAL A 279 -14.82 14.68 14.64
N SER A 280 -14.60 14.43 15.94
CA SER A 280 -14.82 15.42 16.98
C SER A 280 -13.98 16.70 16.83
N LYS A 281 -12.86 16.65 16.09
CA LYS A 281 -12.00 17.81 15.81
C LYS A 281 -12.44 18.61 14.58
N SER A 282 -13.37 18.11 13.76
CA SER A 282 -13.81 18.80 12.55
C SER A 282 -14.84 19.91 12.81
N GLY A 283 -15.43 19.97 14.01
CA GLY A 283 -16.50 20.91 14.33
C GLY A 283 -17.80 20.68 13.54
N ALA A 284 -17.92 19.55 12.83
CA ALA A 284 -19.09 19.26 11.99
C ALA A 284 -20.34 18.94 12.82
N SER A 285 -21.49 19.46 12.40
CA SER A 285 -22.80 19.24 13.02
C SER A 285 -23.87 18.90 11.98
N GLY A 286 -24.95 18.21 12.39
CA GLY A 286 -26.06 17.85 11.50
C GLY A 286 -25.61 16.89 10.39
N GLU A 287 -26.02 17.15 9.14
CA GLU A 287 -25.65 16.31 7.97
C GLU A 287 -24.13 16.22 7.76
N GLY A 288 -23.39 17.28 8.09
CA GLY A 288 -21.92 17.28 8.02
C GLY A 288 -21.27 16.29 8.99
N LEU A 289 -21.91 16.01 10.13
CA LEU A 289 -21.44 15.02 11.10
C LEU A 289 -21.63 13.59 10.56
N GLU A 290 -22.78 13.29 9.95
CA GLU A 290 -23.04 11.98 9.34
C GLU A 290 -22.05 11.68 8.21
N GLU A 291 -21.74 12.69 7.41
CA GLU A 291 -20.70 12.61 6.39
C GLU A 291 -19.33 12.31 7.00
N ALA A 292 -18.91 13.07 8.01
CA ALA A 292 -17.63 12.88 8.67
C ALA A 292 -17.50 11.49 9.33
N ILE A 293 -18.61 10.96 9.87
CA ILE A 293 -18.69 9.59 10.40
C ILE A 293 -18.46 8.56 9.28
N LYS A 294 -19.13 8.71 8.13
CA LYS A 294 -18.97 7.77 6.99
C LYS A 294 -17.55 7.79 6.42
N ILE A 295 -16.91 8.95 6.39
CA ILE A 295 -15.51 9.06 5.95
C ILE A 295 -14.60 8.26 6.90
N ASN A 296 -14.78 8.45 8.20
CA ASN A 296 -13.95 7.81 9.22
C ASN A 296 -14.35 6.35 9.53
N LEU A 297 -15.47 5.85 9.00
CA LEU A 297 -15.89 4.45 9.14
C LEU A 297 -14.79 3.50 8.64
N SER A 298 -14.30 3.74 7.42
CA SER A 298 -13.26 2.94 6.78
C SER A 298 -12.01 2.74 7.66
N LEU A 299 -11.47 3.82 8.24
CA LEU A 299 -10.29 3.81 9.11
C LEU A 299 -10.58 3.25 10.51
N SER A 300 -11.78 3.48 11.04
CA SER A 300 -12.22 2.87 12.29
C SER A 300 -12.30 1.35 12.15
N CYS A 301 -12.88 0.85 11.06
CA CYS A 301 -12.91 -0.57 10.72
C CYS A 301 -11.51 -1.14 10.52
N LEU A 302 -10.60 -0.40 9.87
CA LEU A 302 -9.20 -0.80 9.74
C LEU A 302 -8.54 -0.98 11.12
N GLY A 303 -8.77 -0.05 12.05
CA GLY A 303 -8.32 -0.18 13.44
C GLY A 303 -8.87 -1.42 14.15
N LYS A 304 -10.15 -1.76 13.93
CA LYS A 304 -10.78 -2.98 14.46
C LYS A 304 -10.18 -4.26 13.87
N VAL A 305 -9.93 -4.29 12.56
CA VAL A 305 -9.29 -5.43 11.88
C VAL A 305 -7.90 -5.68 12.46
N ILE A 306 -7.09 -4.62 12.60
CA ILE A 306 -5.75 -4.71 13.20
C ILE A 306 -5.83 -5.20 14.65
N HIS A 307 -6.76 -4.67 15.43
CA HIS A 307 -6.96 -5.14 16.81
C HIS A 307 -7.34 -6.63 16.87
N SER A 308 -8.27 -7.07 16.02
CA SER A 308 -8.74 -8.46 15.99
C SER A 308 -7.61 -9.42 15.58
N LEU A 309 -6.81 -9.04 14.57
CA LEU A 309 -5.66 -9.81 14.11
C LEU A 309 -4.56 -9.95 15.17
N THR A 310 -4.32 -8.89 15.93
CA THR A 310 -3.23 -8.83 16.91
C THR A 310 -3.59 -9.43 18.26
N THR A 311 -4.89 -9.52 18.56
CA THR A 311 -5.42 -10.22 19.73
C THR A 311 -5.79 -11.68 19.46
N GLY A 312 -5.66 -12.14 18.21
CA GLY A 312 -5.93 -13.52 17.82
C GLY A 312 -7.40 -13.91 17.87
N GLN A 313 -8.31 -12.97 17.55
CA GLN A 313 -9.74 -13.28 17.45
C GLN A 313 -10.02 -14.20 16.25
N ASP A 314 -10.95 -15.13 16.40
CA ASP A 314 -11.33 -16.08 15.34
C ASP A 314 -11.98 -15.37 14.13
N HIS A 315 -12.84 -14.39 14.41
CA HIS A 315 -13.54 -13.63 13.38
C HIS A 315 -12.90 -12.25 13.21
N ILE A 316 -12.38 -11.99 12.01
CA ILE A 316 -11.82 -10.69 11.65
C ILE A 316 -12.85 -9.89 10.83
N PRO A 317 -13.22 -8.66 11.24
CA PRO A 317 -14.33 -7.90 10.66
C PRO A 317 -13.96 -7.17 9.35
N TYR A 318 -13.39 -7.87 8.36
CA TYR A 318 -13.04 -7.28 7.06
C TYR A 318 -14.25 -6.79 6.25
N ARG A 319 -15.46 -7.24 6.60
CA ARG A 319 -16.69 -6.87 5.88
C ARG A 319 -17.30 -5.56 6.35
N ASP A 320 -16.83 -5.00 7.47
CA ASP A 320 -17.38 -3.79 8.06
C ASP A 320 -17.12 -2.53 7.20
N SER A 321 -16.12 -2.57 6.31
CA SER A 321 -15.89 -1.52 5.31
C SER A 321 -15.37 -2.09 4.00
N LYS A 322 -15.63 -1.38 2.89
CA LYS A 322 -15.09 -1.75 1.58
C LYS A 322 -13.57 -1.69 1.54
N LEU A 323 -12.98 -0.72 2.25
CA LEU A 323 -11.52 -0.62 2.40
C LEU A 323 -10.95 -1.89 3.04
N THR A 324 -11.47 -2.30 4.20
CA THR A 324 -10.95 -3.48 4.90
C THR A 324 -11.18 -4.76 4.11
N ARG A 325 -12.26 -4.83 3.34
CA ARG A 325 -12.55 -5.95 2.45
C ARG A 325 -11.57 -6.04 1.28
N ILE A 326 -11.18 -4.92 0.69
CA ILE A 326 -10.15 -4.86 -0.37
C ILE A 326 -8.77 -5.20 0.21
N LEU A 327 -8.46 -4.75 1.42
CA LEU A 327 -7.18 -4.99 2.10
C LEU A 327 -7.09 -6.32 2.85
N GLN A 328 -8.10 -7.18 2.74
CA GLN A 328 -8.18 -8.43 3.51
C GLN A 328 -6.95 -9.33 3.30
N GLU A 329 -6.46 -9.45 2.06
CA GLU A 329 -5.26 -10.24 1.80
C GLU A 329 -3.96 -9.52 2.20
N SER A 330 -3.97 -8.19 2.27
CA SER A 330 -2.82 -7.37 2.70
C SER A 330 -2.55 -7.45 4.20
N LEU A 331 -3.57 -7.75 5.01
CA LEU A 331 -3.48 -7.81 6.47
C LEU A 331 -3.95 -9.18 6.96
N GLY A 332 -3.02 -10.08 7.27
CA GLY A 332 -3.31 -11.47 7.67
C GLY A 332 -3.32 -12.48 6.51
N GLY A 333 -3.01 -12.06 5.29
CA GLY A 333 -3.10 -12.90 4.08
C GLY A 333 -1.82 -13.02 3.26
N ASN A 334 -1.99 -13.25 1.96
CA ASN A 334 -0.92 -13.55 1.00
C ASN A 334 -0.27 -12.31 0.39
N TYR A 335 0.27 -11.43 1.24
CA TYR A 335 0.97 -10.23 0.81
C TYR A 335 2.14 -9.91 1.75
N LYS A 336 3.25 -9.48 1.18
CA LYS A 336 4.31 -8.80 1.92
C LYS A 336 3.92 -7.35 2.11
N THR A 337 3.73 -6.94 3.35
CA THR A 337 3.05 -5.68 3.66
C THR A 337 3.94 -4.72 4.43
N SER A 338 4.04 -3.50 3.94
CA SER A 338 4.70 -2.36 4.56
C SER A 338 3.69 -1.27 4.89
N LEU A 339 3.66 -0.83 6.14
CA LEU A 339 2.86 0.29 6.62
C LEU A 339 3.79 1.49 6.88
N ILE A 340 3.56 2.60 6.21
CA ILE A 340 4.24 3.87 6.48
C ILE A 340 3.28 4.78 7.24
N VAL A 341 3.60 5.08 8.49
CA VAL A 341 2.84 6.02 9.30
C VAL A 341 3.50 7.39 9.24
N THR A 342 2.85 8.34 8.58
CA THR A 342 3.33 9.71 8.44
C THR A 342 2.84 10.57 9.61
N CYS A 343 3.73 11.39 10.19
CA CYS A 343 3.46 12.17 11.39
C CYS A 343 4.02 13.60 11.27
N SER A 344 3.41 14.53 12.01
CA SER A 344 4.03 15.84 12.33
C SER A 344 4.81 15.70 13.63
N MET A 345 5.87 16.48 13.81
CA MET A 345 6.55 16.58 15.10
C MET A 345 6.00 17.70 15.98
N HIS A 346 5.12 18.55 15.47
CA HIS A 346 4.66 19.73 16.18
C HIS A 346 3.63 19.39 17.28
N SER A 347 3.73 20.06 18.43
CA SER A 347 2.90 19.82 19.63
C SER A 347 1.39 19.95 19.40
N LYS A 348 0.97 20.78 18.44
CA LYS A 348 -0.43 20.85 17.95
C LYS A 348 -1.02 19.48 17.56
N PHE A 349 -0.19 18.54 17.13
CA PHE A 349 -0.61 17.21 16.68
C PHE A 349 -0.32 16.10 17.71
N THR A 350 -0.09 16.43 18.98
CA THR A 350 0.31 15.46 20.01
C THR A 350 -0.60 14.24 20.07
N ASP A 351 -1.91 14.43 20.27
CA ASP A 351 -2.87 13.33 20.39
C ASP A 351 -2.91 12.43 19.14
N ASP A 352 -2.86 13.08 17.98
CA ASP A 352 -2.95 12.40 16.68
C ASP A 352 -1.67 11.60 16.40
N THR A 353 -0.52 12.16 16.78
CA THR A 353 0.79 11.50 16.69
C THR A 353 0.83 10.30 17.63
N ILE A 354 0.41 10.43 18.89
CA ILE A 354 0.31 9.31 19.84
C ILE A 354 -0.59 8.20 19.29
N SER A 355 -1.76 8.56 18.74
CA SER A 355 -2.67 7.59 18.12
C SER A 355 -2.01 6.85 16.95
N SER A 356 -1.28 7.58 16.11
CA SER A 356 -0.57 7.03 14.95
C SER A 356 0.60 6.12 15.35
N LEU A 357 1.36 6.48 16.39
CA LEU A 357 2.43 5.65 16.94
C LEU A 357 1.90 4.34 17.56
N LYS A 358 0.78 4.41 18.29
CA LYS A 358 0.07 3.22 18.81
C LYS A 358 -0.45 2.33 17.69
N PHE A 359 -0.93 2.93 16.61
CA PHE A 359 -1.39 2.19 15.43
C PHE A 359 -0.23 1.44 14.76
N ALA A 360 0.90 2.12 14.51
CA ALA A 360 2.10 1.52 13.90
C ALA A 360 2.65 0.35 14.73
N THR A 361 2.80 0.54 16.04
CA THR A 361 3.34 -0.49 16.95
C THR A 361 2.43 -1.70 17.03
N ARG A 362 1.11 -1.52 17.04
CA ARG A 362 0.15 -2.64 16.99
C ARG A 362 0.22 -3.38 15.66
N ALA A 363 0.16 -2.66 14.53
CA ALA A 363 0.17 -3.24 13.19
C ALA A 363 1.42 -4.11 12.93
N LYS A 364 2.57 -3.76 13.51
CA LYS A 364 3.83 -4.55 13.44
C LYS A 364 3.69 -5.99 13.95
N THR A 365 2.68 -6.28 14.75
CA THR A 365 2.45 -7.62 15.32
C THR A 365 1.55 -8.50 14.47
N ILE A 366 0.96 -7.96 13.39
CA ILE A 366 0.17 -8.72 12.43
C ILE A 366 1.10 -9.66 11.66
N LYS A 367 0.73 -10.94 11.58
CA LYS A 367 1.44 -11.97 10.82
C LYS A 367 0.75 -12.19 9.48
N ASN A 368 1.54 -12.16 8.40
CA ASN A 368 1.12 -12.53 7.06
C ASN A 368 1.76 -13.86 6.63
N HIS A 369 1.05 -14.56 5.75
CA HIS A 369 1.45 -15.82 5.14
C HIS A 369 1.52 -15.62 3.63
N PHE A 370 2.70 -15.28 3.13
CA PHE A 370 2.90 -14.94 1.72
C PHE A 370 3.51 -16.09 0.93
N LYS A 371 3.15 -16.19 -0.35
CA LYS A 371 3.63 -17.21 -1.27
C LYS A 371 3.86 -16.63 -2.66
N VAL A 372 4.82 -17.22 -3.37
CA VAL A 372 5.02 -16.92 -4.80
C VAL A 372 3.83 -17.47 -5.59
N ASN A 373 3.25 -16.65 -6.47
CA ASN A 373 2.21 -17.09 -7.39
C ASN A 373 2.85 -17.52 -8.71
N GLN A 374 3.08 -18.84 -8.85
CA GLN A 374 3.67 -19.45 -10.03
C GLN A 374 2.84 -20.65 -10.52
N TRP A 375 2.76 -20.78 -11.84
CA TRP A 375 2.12 -21.89 -12.55
C TRP A 375 3.08 -22.51 -13.56
N LEU A 376 2.98 -23.82 -13.75
CA LEU A 376 3.60 -24.54 -14.86
C LEU A 376 2.51 -25.07 -15.79
N ASP A 377 2.68 -24.87 -17.09
CA ASP A 377 1.96 -25.68 -18.09
C ASP A 377 2.58 -27.09 -18.11
N LEU A 378 1.72 -28.11 -18.04
CA LEU A 378 2.10 -29.52 -18.04
C LEU A 378 2.14 -30.11 -19.45
#